data_AF-A0AB36KJR9-F1
#
_entry.id   AF-A0AB36KJR9-F1
#
_cell.length_a   1.000
_cell.length_b   1.000
_cell.length_c   1.000
_cell.angle_alpha   90.00
_cell.angle_beta   90.00
_cell.angle_gamma   90.00
#
_symmetry.space_group_name_H-M   'P 1'
#
loop_
_entity.id
_entity.type
_entity.pdbx_description
1 polymer ?
#
loop_
_entity_poly.entity_id
_entity_poly.type
_entity_poly.pdbx_seq_one_letter_code
_entity_poly.pdbx_strand_id
1 'polypeptide(L)' 'ASVTETSDSITEWSSHRRLQSGRMSIQTYDYKQPRNQLPVGMPSLNEQGNVESYEVYDFLDHYSHGTFADGEHLVRQ' A
#
# COMPACT_ATOMS: atom_id res chain seq x y z
N ALA A 1 -17.23 16.83 39.12
CA ALA A 1 -17.62 17.32 37.79
C ALA A 1 -19.11 17.03 37.61
N SER A 2 -19.92 18.02 37.26
CA SER A 2 -21.36 17.85 37.05
C SER A 2 -21.64 17.44 35.61
N VAL A 3 -22.27 16.28 35.42
CA VAL A 3 -22.75 15.80 34.11
C VAL A 3 -23.82 16.77 33.62
N THR A 4 -23.57 17.42 32.48
CA THR A 4 -24.49 18.43 31.88
C THR A 4 -25.28 17.86 30.71
N GLU A 5 -25.05 16.60 30.33
CA GLU A 5 -25.66 15.95 29.18
C GLU A 5 -26.83 15.05 29.60
N THR A 6 -27.97 15.19 28.91
CA THR A 6 -29.23 14.48 29.17
C THR A 6 -29.50 13.36 28.15
N SER A 7 -28.67 13.23 27.12
CA SER A 7 -28.71 12.19 26.10
C SER A 7 -27.30 11.97 25.55
N ASP A 8 -27.03 10.76 25.03
CA ASP A 8 -25.72 10.40 24.47
C ASP A 8 -25.35 11.33 23.32
N SER A 9 -24.11 11.84 23.34
CA SER A 9 -23.58 12.73 22.32
C SER A 9 -22.07 12.51 22.11
N ILE A 10 -21.59 12.83 20.91
CA ILE A 10 -20.14 12.88 20.64
C ILE A 10 -19.63 14.20 21.20
N THR A 11 -18.76 14.12 22.20
CA THR A 11 -18.24 15.30 22.91
C THR A 11 -16.93 15.81 22.31
N GLU A 12 -16.23 14.98 21.54
CA GLU A 12 -15.01 15.33 20.82
C GLU A 12 -14.86 14.50 19.54
N TRP A 13 -14.38 15.12 18.46
CA TRP A 13 -14.05 14.44 17.22
C TRP A 13 -12.76 15.00 16.63
N SER A 14 -11.87 14.12 16.18
CA SER A 14 -10.67 14.49 15.45
C SER A 14 -10.42 13.54 14.28
N SER A 15 -9.66 14.02 13.29
CA SER A 15 -9.25 13.26 12.12
C SER A 15 -7.78 13.55 11.81
N HIS A 16 -7.07 12.53 11.34
CA HIS A 16 -5.67 12.66 10.93
C HIS A 16 -5.50 12.06 9.53
N ARG A 17 -4.79 12.77 8.65
CA ARG A 17 -4.47 12.31 7.30
C ARG A 17 -2.96 12.25 7.12
N ARG A 18 -2.47 11.16 6.54
CA ARG A 18 -1.08 10.99 6.16
C ARG A 18 -0.99 10.66 4.67
N LEU A 19 -0.02 11.26 3.99
CA LEU A 19 0.26 10.90 2.60
C LEU A 19 0.82 9.48 2.53
N GLN A 20 0.40 8.74 1.51
CA GLN A 20 0.81 7.37 1.21
C GLN A 20 1.34 7.29 -0.22
N SER A 21 2.09 6.23 -0.52
CA SER A 21 2.55 5.98 -1.89
C SER A 21 1.37 5.88 -2.86
N GLY A 22 1.56 6.39 -4.07
CA GLY A 22 0.60 6.25 -5.17
C GLY A 22 0.81 4.98 -6.00
N ARG A 23 1.94 4.28 -5.82
CA ARG A 23 2.25 3.01 -6.49
C ARG A 23 3.22 2.16 -5.67
N MET A 24 3.00 0.86 -5.67
CA MET A 24 3.97 -0.12 -5.16
C MET A 24 4.48 -0.96 -6.33
N SER A 25 5.79 -1.15 -6.43
CA SER A 25 6.40 -2.03 -7.42
C SER A 25 7.43 -2.94 -6.77
N ILE A 26 7.50 -4.18 -7.25
CA ILE A 26 8.47 -5.20 -6.84
C ILE A 26 9.07 -5.88 -8.05
N GLN A 27 10.24 -6.49 -7.85
CA GLN A 27 10.81 -7.42 -8.81
C GLN A 27 11.39 -8.62 -8.06
N THR A 28 11.28 -9.79 -8.67
CA THR A 28 11.95 -10.98 -8.18
C THR A 28 13.19 -11.34 -9.01
N TYR A 29 14.05 -12.16 -8.42
CA TYR A 29 15.12 -12.84 -9.12
C TYR A 29 14.95 -14.35 -8.96
N ASP A 30 14.62 -15.03 -10.07
CA ASP A 30 14.59 -16.48 -10.13
C ASP A 30 15.90 -17.03 -10.74
N TYR A 31 16.72 -17.65 -9.90
CA TYR A 31 17.97 -18.26 -10.33
C TYR A 31 17.78 -19.44 -11.30
N LYS A 32 16.61 -20.08 -11.30
CA LYS A 32 16.29 -21.16 -12.26
C LYS A 32 16.00 -20.60 -13.64
N GLN A 33 15.52 -19.35 -13.70
CA GLN A 33 15.19 -18.63 -14.93
C GLN A 33 15.75 -17.20 -14.89
N PRO A 34 17.08 -17.02 -14.90
CA PRO A 34 17.71 -15.72 -14.61
C PRO A 34 17.43 -14.62 -15.65
N ARG A 35 16.87 -14.99 -16.81
CA ARG A 35 16.43 -14.06 -17.87
C ARG A 35 14.92 -13.80 -17.86
N ASN A 36 14.17 -14.49 -17.01
CA ASN A 36 12.73 -14.30 -16.86
C ASN A 36 12.48 -13.17 -15.86
N GLN A 37 12.32 -11.95 -16.35
CA GLN A 37 12.00 -10.81 -15.51
C GLN A 37 10.52 -10.86 -15.13
N LEU A 38 10.24 -10.77 -13.83
CA LEU A 38 8.89 -10.69 -13.28
C LEU A 38 8.75 -9.38 -12.48
N PRO A 39 8.73 -8.21 -13.15
CA PRO A 39 8.40 -6.95 -12.48
C PRO A 39 6.89 -6.86 -12.28
N VAL A 40 6.46 -6.51 -11.08
CA VAL A 40 5.04 -6.31 -10.76
C VAL A 40 4.88 -4.94 -10.14
N GLY A 41 3.86 -4.19 -10.56
CA GLY A 41 3.51 -2.93 -9.91
C GLY A 41 2.01 -2.69 -9.92
N MET A 42 1.51 -2.09 -8.84
CA MET A 42 0.09 -1.79 -8.66
C MET A 42 -0.08 -0.34 -8.21
N PRO A 43 -0.97 0.44 -8.87
CA PRO A 43 -1.34 1.75 -8.37
C PRO A 43 -2.10 1.61 -7.06
N SER A 44 -1.90 2.56 -6.16
CA SER A 44 -2.70 2.70 -4.95
C SER A 44 -4.15 2.99 -5.31
N LEU A 45 -5.08 2.37 -4.59
CA LEU A 45 -6.52 2.67 -4.73
C LEU A 45 -6.93 3.94 -3.97
N ASN A 46 -6.01 4.52 -3.18
CA ASN A 46 -6.29 5.67 -2.32
C ASN A 46 -6.21 6.98 -3.13
N GLU A 47 -7.34 7.67 -3.27
CA GLU A 47 -7.41 9.02 -3.84
C GLU A 47 -7.07 10.08 -2.78
N GLN A 48 -5.91 10.70 -2.90
CA GLN A 48 -5.36 11.63 -1.89
C GLN A 48 -5.55 13.12 -2.24
N GLY A 49 -6.27 13.40 -3.33
CA GLY A 49 -6.50 14.74 -3.89
C GLY A 49 -5.39 15.18 -4.85
N ASN A 50 -5.22 16.50 -5.00
CA ASN A 50 -4.20 17.08 -5.88
C ASN A 50 -2.80 17.02 -5.23
N VAL A 51 -2.26 15.81 -5.12
CA VAL A 51 -0.91 15.55 -4.62
C VAL A 51 -0.15 14.72 -5.64
N GLU A 52 1.17 14.89 -5.69
CA GLU A 52 2.01 14.07 -6.55
C GLU A 52 1.98 12.60 -6.12
N SER A 53 1.87 11.71 -7.09
CA SER A 53 1.89 10.27 -6.88
C SER A 53 3.32 9.76 -6.95
N TYR A 54 3.90 9.45 -5.79
CA TYR A 54 5.22 8.81 -5.71
C TYR A 54 5.11 7.30 -5.78
N GLU A 55 6.13 6.67 -6.36
CA GLU A 55 6.30 5.22 -6.39
C GLU A 55 7.22 4.78 -5.25
N VAL A 56 6.86 3.68 -4.59
CA VAL A 56 7.75 2.90 -3.75
C VAL A 56 8.11 1.64 -4.53
N TYR A 57 9.41 1.46 -4.74
CA TYR A 57 9.96 0.23 -5.28
C TYR A 57 10.55 -0.58 -4.13
N ASP A 58 10.03 -1.77 -3.90
CA ASP A 58 10.50 -2.67 -2.85
C ASP A 58 11.22 -3.88 -3.46
N PHE A 59 12.34 -4.23 -2.86
CA PHE A 59 13.12 -5.41 -3.24
C PHE A 59 12.89 -6.49 -2.20
N LEU A 60 11.91 -7.32 -2.49
CA LEU A 60 11.68 -8.54 -1.73
C LEU A 60 12.85 -9.50 -1.95
N ASP A 61 13.15 -10.32 -0.95
CA ASP A 61 14.27 -11.28 -0.98
C ASP A 61 14.20 -12.20 -2.22
N HIS A 62 15.26 -12.98 -2.42
CA HIS A 62 15.41 -13.86 -3.57
C HIS A 62 14.18 -14.77 -3.74
N TYR A 63 13.69 -14.90 -4.98
CA TYR A 63 12.54 -15.74 -5.32
C TYR A 63 11.22 -15.37 -4.59
N SER A 64 10.93 -14.07 -4.45
CA SER A 64 9.67 -13.59 -3.87
C SER A 64 8.39 -14.10 -4.54
N HIS A 65 8.38 -14.30 -5.87
CA HIS A 65 7.23 -14.85 -6.59
C HIS A 65 7.65 -15.58 -7.87
N GLY A 66 6.89 -16.61 -8.26
CA GLY A 66 7.15 -17.40 -9.47
C GLY A 66 6.32 -16.99 -10.68
N THR A 67 5.24 -16.23 -10.47
CA THR A 67 4.35 -15.77 -11.53
C THR A 67 3.92 -14.32 -11.29
N PHE A 68 3.48 -13.62 -12.34
CA PHE A 68 2.94 -12.26 -12.22
C PHE A 68 1.75 -12.20 -11.24
N ALA A 69 0.85 -13.20 -11.27
CA ALA A 69 -0.31 -13.24 -10.38
C ALA A 69 0.10 -13.33 -8.91
N ASP A 70 1.09 -14.18 -8.59
CA ASP A 70 1.63 -14.28 -7.23
C ASP A 70 2.24 -12.95 -6.77
N GLY A 71 3.00 -12.29 -7.66
CA GLY A 71 3.57 -10.96 -7.37
C GLY A 71 2.49 -9.88 -7.20
N GLU A 72 1.40 -9.94 -7.97
CA GLU A 72 0.27 -9.00 -7.84
C GLU A 72 -0.41 -9.13 -6.47
N HIS A 73 -0.47 -10.34 -5.92
CA HIS A 73 -0.98 -10.56 -4.57
C HIS A 73 -0.08 -9.94 -3.50
N LEU A 74 1.24 -9.89 -3.71
CA LEU A 74 2.19 -9.30 -2.76
C LEU A 74 2.07 -7.77 -2.71
N VAL A 75 1.92 -7.09 -3.86
CA VAL A 75 1.83 -5.62 -3.93
C VAL A 75 0.45 -5.06 -3.56
N ARG A 76 -0.55 -5.93 -3.40
CA ARG A 76 -1.93 -5.54 -3.04
C ARG A 76 -2.15 -5.47 -1.52
N GLN A 77 -1.24 -6.01 -0.71
CA GLN A 77 -1.38 -6.06 0.75
C GLN A 77 -1.32 -4.69 1.42
#